data_AF-A0AAD4F7J3-F1
#
_entry.id   AF-A0AAD4F7J3-F1
#
_cell.length_a   1.000
_cell.length_b   1.000
_cell.length_c   1.000
_cell.angle_alpha   90.00
_cell.angle_beta   90.00
_cell.angle_gamma   90.00
#
_symmetry.space_group_name_H-M   'P 1'
#
loop_
_entity.id
_entity.type
_entity.pdbx_description
1 polymer ?
#
loop_
_entity_poly.entity_id
_entity_poly.type
_entity_poly.pdbx_seq_one_letter_code
_entity_poly.pdbx_strand_id
1 'polypeptide(L)'
;MSPPTLPVVELVSPDAAMYEAATILAGLRYAPPPTSATRPGLKLKLRHIQSALRLSPPPVVGVGHKRKFTHHEDEVDLPPNPPSALIAAPTMKRMERILDPNRADHAALIAAATKAGTEYYDSDSSDVAGDVKDTSKPKLFRNVTWGAYATFYDNDTDFQAQPDFTQFVPGRFELLPDGTVRDQKHKLVVKLLDKNGKKRVFANPPPRDWASQEAITALNKRTVQQIRRNTSVRFREVVQAYLQEERTWILANLTNGKPTKGWKAFVDAFNKAFAGKVLVGTAGARPARSHSSLTKEVERFGAEFYVKGLVPVLAKKEAKKE
;
A
#
# COMPACT_ATOMS: atom_id res chain seq x y z
N MET A 1 56.48 49.37 20.92
CA MET A 1 55.74 48.39 20.12
C MET A 1 55.76 47.08 20.91
N SER A 2 54.62 46.68 21.46
CA SER A 2 54.52 45.46 22.28
C SER A 2 54.26 44.24 21.40
N PRO A 3 54.82 43.06 21.72
CA PRO A 3 54.61 41.85 20.93
C PRO A 3 53.19 41.27 21.14
N PRO A 4 52.65 40.53 20.15
CA PRO A 4 51.30 40.00 20.22
C PRO A 4 51.23 38.78 21.14
N THR A 5 50.28 38.80 22.07
CA THR A 5 49.92 37.70 22.97
C THR A 5 49.11 36.65 22.20
N LEU A 6 49.58 35.40 22.18
CA LEU A 6 48.82 34.26 21.63
C LEU A 6 47.80 33.73 22.66
N PRO A 7 46.64 33.21 22.22
CA PRO A 7 45.63 32.68 23.13
C PRO A 7 46.05 31.31 23.70
N VAL A 8 45.82 31.15 25.00
CA VAL A 8 45.97 29.90 25.74
C VAL A 8 44.81 28.97 25.38
N VAL A 9 45.13 27.78 24.85
CA VAL A 9 44.16 26.71 24.60
C VAL A 9 44.17 25.77 25.81
N GLU A 10 43.11 25.79 26.61
CA GLU A 10 42.89 24.80 27.68
C GLU A 10 42.55 23.43 27.08
N LEU A 11 43.40 22.45 27.37
CA LEU A 11 43.18 21.04 27.10
C LEU A 11 42.21 20.48 28.16
N VAL A 12 40.96 20.21 27.76
CA VAL A 12 39.98 19.50 28.60
C VAL A 12 40.24 17.99 28.51
N SER A 13 40.46 17.38 29.67
CA SER A 13 40.73 15.94 29.86
C SER A 13 39.50 15.06 29.57
N PRO A 14 39.66 13.86 28.95
CA PRO A 14 38.55 13.06 28.43
C PRO A 14 38.03 11.99 29.40
N ASP A 15 37.83 12.30 30.69
CA ASP A 15 37.43 11.30 31.71
C ASP A 15 36.20 11.66 32.58
N ALA A 16 35.35 12.59 32.12
CA ALA A 16 34.19 13.06 32.90
C ALA A 16 32.81 12.81 32.26
N ALA A 17 32.68 11.96 31.23
CA ALA A 17 31.41 11.74 30.52
C ALA A 17 30.83 10.31 30.64
N MET A 18 31.30 9.51 31.61
CA MET A 18 30.96 8.10 31.78
C MET A 18 30.22 7.76 33.09
N TYR A 19 29.52 8.73 33.70
CA TYR A 19 28.79 8.49 34.97
C TYR A 19 27.39 9.11 35.10
N GLU A 20 26.73 9.53 34.02
CA GLU A 20 25.34 10.04 34.06
C GLU A 20 24.30 9.22 33.27
N ALA A 21 24.58 7.96 32.93
CA ALA A 21 23.62 7.08 32.24
C ALA A 21 23.02 5.97 33.12
N ALA A 22 23.37 5.88 34.41
CA ALA A 22 22.97 4.77 35.28
C ALA A 22 21.79 5.07 36.24
N THR A 23 21.23 6.28 36.25
CA THR A 23 20.22 6.69 37.27
C THR A 23 18.79 6.84 36.73
N ILE A 24 18.54 6.59 35.43
CA ILE A 24 17.18 6.75 34.84
C ILE A 24 16.41 5.41 34.74
N LEU A 25 17.01 4.27 35.13
CA LEU A 25 16.41 2.93 35.02
C LEU A 25 15.85 2.34 36.33
N ALA A 26 15.71 3.14 37.39
CA ALA A 26 15.20 2.68 38.70
C ALA A 26 13.95 3.41 39.22
N GLY A 27 13.22 4.17 38.37
CA GLY A 27 12.09 5.02 38.80
C GLY A 27 10.69 4.63 38.33
N LEU A 28 10.48 3.50 37.66
CA LEU A 28 9.18 3.13 37.06
C LEU A 28 8.55 1.86 37.66
N ARG A 29 8.41 1.82 38.99
CA ARG A 29 7.48 0.89 39.65
C ARG A 29 6.69 1.66 40.70
N TYR A 30 5.37 1.49 40.68
CA TYR A 30 4.30 2.17 41.44
C TYR A 30 3.56 3.31 40.73
N ALA A 31 2.71 2.92 39.77
CA ALA A 31 1.50 3.67 39.42
C ALA A 31 0.28 2.96 40.05
N PRO A 32 -0.56 3.64 40.84
CA PRO A 32 -1.79 3.08 41.39
C PRO A 32 -2.88 2.93 40.30
N PRO A 33 -3.83 1.99 40.47
CA PRO A 33 -4.87 1.73 39.48
C PRO A 33 -5.87 2.90 39.38
N PRO A 34 -6.35 3.23 38.17
CA PRO A 34 -7.34 4.30 37.99
C PRO A 34 -8.73 3.84 38.48
N THR A 35 -9.26 4.59 39.43
CA THR A 35 -10.63 4.50 39.95
C THR A 35 -11.66 4.81 38.86
N SER A 36 -12.70 3.99 38.80
CA SER A 36 -13.87 4.14 37.94
C SER A 36 -14.66 5.41 38.27
N ALA A 37 -14.51 6.45 37.45
CA ALA A 37 -15.35 7.64 37.48
C ALA A 37 -16.36 7.62 36.33
N THR A 38 -17.62 7.54 36.73
CA THR A 38 -18.87 7.65 35.97
C THR A 38 -18.84 8.85 35.02
N ARG A 39 -18.94 8.60 33.70
CA ARG A 39 -19.07 9.68 32.70
C ARG A 39 -20.51 10.20 32.67
N PRO A 40 -20.75 11.52 32.82
CA PRO A 40 -22.08 12.11 32.61
C PRO A 40 -22.40 12.18 31.11
N GLY A 41 -23.65 11.83 30.77
CA GLY A 41 -24.16 11.72 29.40
C GLY A 41 -24.17 13.04 28.64
N LEU A 42 -23.64 13.00 27.41
CA LEU A 42 -23.73 14.07 26.42
C LEU A 42 -25.17 14.14 25.88
N LYS A 43 -25.94 15.16 26.28
CA LYS A 43 -27.22 15.52 25.66
C LYS A 43 -26.96 16.36 24.41
N LEU A 44 -27.09 15.76 23.24
CA LEU A 44 -27.12 16.47 21.96
C LEU A 44 -28.48 17.18 21.81
N LYS A 45 -28.50 18.51 21.96
CA LYS A 45 -29.64 19.36 21.56
C LYS A 45 -29.63 19.52 20.04
N LEU A 46 -30.49 18.79 19.34
CA LEU A 46 -30.86 19.09 17.95
C LEU A 46 -31.61 20.42 17.91
N ARG A 47 -30.97 21.47 17.36
CA ARG A 47 -31.68 22.69 16.95
C ARG A 47 -32.32 22.46 15.58
N HIS A 48 -33.57 22.87 15.50
CA HIS A 48 -34.41 22.87 14.30
C HIS A 48 -33.76 23.66 13.17
N ILE A 49 -33.66 23.04 11.99
CA ILE A 49 -33.45 23.76 10.73
C ILE A 49 -34.84 23.92 10.11
N GLN A 50 -35.48 25.05 10.40
CA GLN A 50 -36.64 25.55 9.65
C GLN A 50 -36.16 26.76 8.85
N SER A 51 -35.85 26.56 7.56
CA SER A 51 -35.85 27.65 6.57
C SER A 51 -35.52 27.10 5.19
N ALA A 52 -36.53 27.07 4.31
CA ALA A 52 -36.47 27.41 2.88
C ALA A 52 -37.53 26.63 2.08
N LEU A 53 -38.81 26.84 2.40
CA LEU A 53 -39.88 26.71 1.41
C LEU A 53 -39.92 28.02 0.62
N ARG A 54 -39.22 28.07 -0.51
CA ARG A 54 -39.54 29.03 -1.57
C ARG A 54 -40.20 28.27 -2.72
N LEU A 55 -41.45 28.65 -2.95
CA LEU A 55 -42.30 28.23 -4.06
C LEU A 55 -41.63 28.64 -5.38
N SER A 56 -41.31 27.64 -6.22
CA SER A 56 -40.94 27.86 -7.62
C SER A 56 -42.21 27.92 -8.49
N PRO A 57 -42.24 28.78 -9.52
CA PRO A 57 -43.36 28.89 -10.45
C PRO A 57 -43.45 27.67 -11.40
N PRO A 58 -44.64 27.41 -11.98
CA PRO A 58 -44.90 26.21 -12.77
C PRO A 58 -44.12 26.18 -14.11
N PRO A 59 -43.77 24.99 -14.61
CA PRO A 59 -43.03 24.85 -15.86
C PRO A 59 -43.92 25.10 -17.09
N VAL A 60 -43.36 25.88 -18.01
CA VAL A 60 -43.86 26.10 -19.38
C VAL A 60 -43.77 24.80 -20.18
N VAL A 61 -44.86 24.48 -20.87
CA VAL A 61 -45.00 23.33 -21.78
C VAL A 61 -44.07 23.52 -22.98
N GLY A 62 -42.96 22.79 -22.99
CA GLY A 62 -42.00 22.71 -24.10
C GLY A 62 -42.21 21.45 -24.91
N VAL A 63 -42.63 21.63 -26.16
CA VAL A 63 -42.87 20.60 -27.17
C VAL A 63 -41.56 19.94 -27.62
N GLY A 64 -41.53 18.61 -27.57
CA GLY A 64 -40.88 17.72 -28.55
C GLY A 64 -39.35 17.77 -28.71
N HIS A 65 -38.69 16.62 -28.50
CA HIS A 65 -37.92 15.90 -29.53
C HIS A 65 -37.35 14.61 -28.90
N LYS A 66 -38.04 13.48 -29.11
CA LYS A 66 -37.53 12.15 -28.75
C LYS A 66 -36.44 11.76 -29.75
N ARG A 67 -35.16 11.84 -29.37
CA ARG A 67 -34.09 11.09 -30.05
C ARG A 67 -33.95 9.73 -29.37
N LYS A 68 -34.36 8.67 -30.08
CA LYS A 68 -34.02 7.29 -29.74
C LYS A 68 -32.54 7.10 -30.07
N PHE A 69 -31.68 7.00 -29.07
CA PHE A 69 -30.35 6.44 -29.22
C PHE A 69 -30.47 4.93 -29.00
N THR A 70 -30.33 4.16 -30.07
CA THR A 70 -30.10 2.72 -30.02
C THR A 70 -28.64 2.51 -29.60
N HIS A 71 -28.43 2.04 -28.36
CA HIS A 71 -27.14 1.52 -27.90
C HIS A 71 -26.96 0.14 -28.55
N HIS A 72 -26.14 0.06 -29.60
CA HIS A 72 -25.62 -1.21 -30.10
C HIS A 72 -24.38 -1.51 -29.24
N GLU A 73 -24.57 -2.33 -28.20
CA GLU A 73 -23.45 -2.96 -27.49
C GLU A 73 -22.96 -4.10 -28.38
N ASP A 74 -22.05 -3.80 -29.30
CA ASP A 74 -21.25 -4.84 -29.93
C ASP A 74 -20.22 -5.30 -28.89
N GLU A 75 -20.60 -6.35 -28.16
CA GLU A 75 -19.75 -7.12 -27.26
C GLU A 75 -18.64 -7.76 -28.10
N VAL A 76 -17.53 -7.03 -28.24
CA VAL A 76 -16.29 -7.55 -28.84
C VAL A 76 -15.72 -8.56 -27.86
N ASP A 77 -15.97 -9.83 -28.12
CA ASP A 77 -15.35 -10.98 -27.47
C ASP A 77 -13.83 -10.93 -27.67
N LEU A 78 -13.14 -10.28 -26.73
CA LEU A 78 -11.68 -10.26 -26.71
C LEU A 78 -11.19 -11.67 -26.33
N PRO A 79 -10.27 -12.27 -27.12
CA PRO A 79 -9.77 -13.60 -26.84
C PRO A 79 -9.10 -13.66 -25.47
N PRO A 80 -9.15 -14.81 -24.77
CA PRO A 80 -8.51 -14.98 -23.47
C PRO A 80 -7.01 -14.76 -23.62
N ASN A 81 -6.50 -13.68 -23.02
CA ASN A 81 -5.06 -13.41 -22.96
C ASN A 81 -4.36 -14.64 -22.34
N PRO A 82 -3.40 -15.27 -23.04
CA PRO A 82 -2.59 -16.33 -22.46
C PRO A 82 -1.84 -15.76 -21.24
N PRO A 83 -1.59 -16.57 -20.20
CA PRO A 83 -0.78 -16.14 -19.08
C PRO A 83 0.60 -15.79 -19.62
N SER A 84 0.89 -14.50 -19.74
CA SER A 84 2.24 -14.02 -20.03
C SER A 84 3.13 -14.56 -18.92
N ALA A 85 4.01 -15.49 -19.28
CA ALA A 85 5.07 -15.96 -18.41
C ALA A 85 6.00 -14.78 -18.15
N LEU A 86 5.71 -14.03 -17.09
CA LEU A 86 6.60 -13.02 -16.54
C LEU A 86 7.91 -13.72 -16.21
N ILE A 87 8.94 -13.50 -17.04
CA ILE A 87 10.32 -13.79 -16.66
C ILE A 87 10.55 -12.97 -15.40
N ALA A 88 10.56 -13.65 -14.25
CA ALA A 88 10.66 -13.02 -12.95
C ALA A 88 12.06 -12.41 -12.83
N ALA A 89 12.19 -11.12 -13.18
CA ALA A 89 13.40 -10.37 -12.90
C ALA A 89 13.76 -10.56 -11.42
N PRO A 90 15.04 -10.81 -11.09
CA PRO A 90 15.46 -11.07 -9.72
C PRO A 90 15.01 -9.93 -8.83
N THR A 91 14.01 -10.21 -8.00
CA THR A 91 13.35 -9.19 -7.20
C THR A 91 14.14 -9.05 -5.90
N MET A 92 15.10 -8.13 -5.88
CA MET A 92 15.85 -7.77 -4.66
C MET A 92 14.85 -7.42 -3.54
N LYS A 93 15.08 -7.94 -2.33
CA LYS A 93 14.15 -7.73 -1.21
C LYS A 93 14.12 -6.25 -0.83
N ARG A 94 13.00 -5.78 -0.29
CA ARG A 94 12.83 -4.37 0.12
C ARG A 94 13.98 -3.86 0.98
N MET A 95 14.46 -4.66 1.93
CA MET A 95 15.53 -4.28 2.86
C MET A 95 16.90 -4.15 2.19
N GLU A 96 17.19 -4.96 1.18
CA GLU A 96 18.46 -4.94 0.44
C GLU A 96 18.58 -3.71 -0.45
N ARG A 97 17.44 -3.05 -0.77
CA ARG A 97 17.40 -1.83 -1.59
C ARG A 97 17.65 -0.55 -0.80
N ILE A 98 17.68 -0.61 0.54
CA ILE A 98 17.81 0.57 1.40
C ILE A 98 19.28 0.97 1.48
N LEU A 99 19.58 2.20 1.08
CA LEU A 99 20.90 2.80 1.22
C LEU A 99 20.97 3.61 2.52
N ASP A 100 22.08 3.47 3.22
CA ASP A 100 22.38 4.19 4.46
C ASP A 100 23.43 5.28 4.18
N PRO A 101 23.05 6.57 4.22
CA PRO A 101 23.97 7.67 3.94
C PRO A 101 25.17 7.76 4.90
N ASN A 102 25.12 7.13 6.07
CA ASN A 102 26.21 7.17 7.05
C ASN A 102 27.32 6.15 6.74
N ARG A 103 27.09 5.22 5.82
CA ARG A 103 28.11 4.28 5.35
C ARG A 103 28.82 4.86 4.13
N ALA A 104 30.15 4.86 4.16
CA ALA A 104 30.97 5.50 3.11
C ALA A 104 30.73 4.91 1.70
N ASP A 105 30.54 3.59 1.61
CA ASP A 105 30.24 2.88 0.36
C ASP A 105 28.89 3.32 -0.23
N HIS A 106 27.84 3.34 0.59
CA HIS A 106 26.51 3.80 0.20
C HIS A 106 26.48 5.30 -0.13
N ALA A 107 27.19 6.13 0.63
CA ALA A 107 27.30 7.56 0.38
C ALA A 107 27.94 7.86 -0.98
N ALA A 108 28.99 7.12 -1.34
CA ALA A 108 29.62 7.22 -2.66
C ALA A 108 28.66 6.84 -3.79
N LEU A 109 27.90 5.76 -3.62
CA LEU A 109 26.87 5.36 -4.57
C LEU A 109 25.75 6.40 -4.72
N ILE A 110 25.30 6.98 -3.62
CA ILE A 110 24.30 8.07 -3.62
C ILE A 110 24.84 9.32 -4.33
N ALA A 111 26.10 9.66 -4.09
CA ALA A 111 26.74 10.82 -4.73
C ALA A 111 26.86 10.63 -6.25
N ALA A 112 27.14 9.40 -6.70
CA ALA A 112 27.22 9.04 -8.12
C ALA A 112 25.86 8.81 -8.80
N ALA A 113 24.76 8.74 -8.02
CA ALA A 113 23.44 8.43 -8.55
C ALA A 113 22.90 9.54 -9.47
N THR A 114 22.25 9.14 -10.56
CA THR A 114 21.49 10.06 -11.42
C THR A 114 20.30 10.62 -10.65
N LYS A 115 20.32 11.93 -10.41
CA LYS A 115 19.25 12.64 -9.69
C LYS A 115 18.14 13.02 -10.67
N ALA A 116 16.89 12.85 -10.23
CA ALA A 116 15.76 13.34 -11.01
C ALA A 116 15.75 14.86 -11.01
N GLY A 117 15.63 15.46 -12.19
CA GLY A 117 15.72 16.91 -12.36
C GLY A 117 14.43 17.63 -11.93
N THR A 118 14.37 18.91 -12.28
CA THR A 118 13.24 19.80 -11.93
C THR A 118 11.99 19.50 -12.76
N GLU A 119 12.09 18.68 -13.80
CA GLU A 119 10.96 18.23 -14.62
C GLU A 119 9.91 17.46 -13.81
N TYR A 120 10.30 16.81 -12.71
CA TYR A 120 9.36 16.20 -11.76
C TYR A 120 8.85 17.23 -10.76
N TYR A 121 9.74 17.77 -9.94
CA TYR A 121 9.51 18.90 -9.04
C TYR A 121 10.87 19.45 -8.64
N ASP A 122 10.96 20.70 -8.22
CA ASP A 122 12.22 21.24 -7.71
C ASP A 122 12.41 20.82 -6.23
N SER A 123 13.43 19.99 -5.97
CA SER A 123 13.71 19.48 -4.62
C SER A 123 14.25 20.55 -3.68
N ASP A 124 14.91 21.56 -4.23
CA ASP A 124 15.56 22.64 -3.48
C ASP A 124 14.62 23.84 -3.28
N SER A 125 13.50 23.87 -4.02
CA SER A 125 12.43 24.85 -3.81
C SER A 125 11.77 24.70 -2.44
N SER A 126 11.32 25.82 -1.88
CA SER A 126 10.53 25.86 -0.64
C SER A 126 9.14 25.25 -0.83
N ASP A 127 8.53 24.78 0.26
CA ASP A 127 7.15 24.31 0.24
C ASP A 127 6.19 25.43 -0.20
N VAL A 128 5.24 25.08 -1.05
CA VAL A 128 4.17 25.98 -1.49
C VAL A 128 3.15 26.15 -0.35
N ALA A 129 2.66 27.37 -0.15
CA ALA A 129 1.63 27.65 0.84
C ALA A 129 0.34 26.84 0.58
N GLY A 130 -0.32 26.40 1.64
CA GLY A 130 -1.59 25.65 1.60
C GLY A 130 -1.45 24.16 1.87
N ASP A 131 -2.60 23.46 1.83
CA ASP A 131 -2.68 22.05 2.18
C ASP A 131 -2.20 21.13 1.05
N VAL A 132 -1.51 20.04 1.43
CA VAL A 132 -1.15 18.98 0.50
C VAL A 132 -2.41 18.28 0.00
N LYS A 133 -2.66 18.37 -1.31
CA LYS A 133 -3.86 17.79 -1.92
C LYS A 133 -3.85 16.26 -1.89
N ASP A 134 -5.06 15.70 -1.86
CA ASP A 134 -5.35 14.28 -2.11
C ASP A 134 -4.68 13.27 -1.15
N THR A 135 -4.21 13.71 0.02
CA THR A 135 -3.66 12.85 1.09
C THR A 135 -4.44 13.02 2.38
N SER A 136 -4.66 11.92 3.10
CA SER A 136 -5.25 11.97 4.46
C SER A 136 -4.23 12.33 5.55
N LYS A 137 -2.94 12.42 5.19
CA LYS A 137 -1.84 12.73 6.11
C LYS A 137 -0.97 13.88 5.57
N PRO A 138 -1.51 15.09 5.38
CA PRO A 138 -0.79 16.20 4.75
C PRO A 138 0.51 16.56 5.47
N LYS A 139 0.55 16.44 6.80
CA LYS A 139 1.75 16.70 7.62
C LYS A 139 2.97 15.86 7.28
N LEU A 140 2.82 14.71 6.61
CA LEU A 140 3.94 13.83 6.25
C LEU A 140 4.60 14.22 4.92
N PHE A 141 3.96 15.09 4.14
CA PHE A 141 4.34 15.37 2.77
C PHE A 141 4.57 16.86 2.55
N ARG A 142 5.40 17.17 1.56
CA ARG A 142 5.64 18.53 1.11
C ARG A 142 4.56 18.94 0.11
N ASN A 143 4.16 20.20 0.15
CA ASN A 143 3.38 20.80 -0.91
C ASN A 143 4.37 21.42 -1.91
N VAL A 144 4.41 20.92 -3.14
CA VAL A 144 5.44 21.30 -4.13
C VAL A 144 4.81 21.77 -5.43
N THR A 145 5.51 22.63 -6.14
CA THR A 145 5.20 22.93 -7.53
C THR A 145 5.69 21.78 -8.40
N TRP A 146 4.76 21.13 -9.08
CA TRP A 146 5.07 20.03 -10.00
C TRP A 146 5.65 20.58 -11.31
N GLY A 147 6.70 19.93 -11.80
CA GLY A 147 7.32 20.23 -13.08
C GLY A 147 6.55 19.65 -14.26
N ALA A 148 7.04 19.92 -15.48
CA ALA A 148 6.36 19.58 -16.73
C ALA A 148 6.08 18.07 -16.87
N TYR A 149 6.96 17.19 -16.37
CA TYR A 149 6.76 15.74 -16.50
C TYR A 149 5.46 15.27 -15.82
N ALA A 150 5.06 15.90 -14.72
CA ALA A 150 3.83 15.59 -14.00
C ALA A 150 2.55 16.14 -14.65
N THR A 151 2.67 16.98 -15.68
CA THR A 151 1.54 17.59 -16.39
C THR A 151 1.49 17.24 -17.87
N PHE A 152 2.53 16.62 -18.42
CA PHE A 152 2.67 16.32 -19.84
C PHE A 152 1.94 15.02 -20.25
N TYR A 153 1.11 15.11 -21.29
CA TYR A 153 0.30 14.01 -21.84
C TYR A 153 0.74 13.55 -23.24
N ASP A 154 1.70 14.22 -23.86
CA ASP A 154 1.95 14.04 -25.29
C ASP A 154 2.81 12.81 -25.59
N ASN A 155 3.54 12.29 -24.60
CA ASN A 155 4.31 11.06 -24.77
C ASN A 155 3.48 9.81 -24.45
N ASP A 156 2.96 9.15 -25.48
CA ASP A 156 2.16 7.91 -25.35
C ASP A 156 2.90 6.78 -24.64
N THR A 157 4.23 6.68 -24.81
CA THR A 157 5.02 5.58 -24.23
C THR A 157 5.06 5.61 -22.71
N ASP A 158 4.79 6.77 -22.10
CA ASP A 158 4.73 6.91 -20.65
C ASP A 158 3.45 6.31 -20.06
N PHE A 159 2.40 6.13 -20.86
CA PHE A 159 1.08 5.69 -20.40
C PHE A 159 0.91 4.20 -20.64
N GLN A 160 1.14 3.42 -19.59
CA GLN A 160 1.02 1.97 -19.64
C GLN A 160 -0.33 1.50 -19.08
N ALA A 161 -0.98 0.53 -19.74
CA ALA A 161 -2.19 -0.12 -19.23
C ALA A 161 -1.90 -1.05 -18.04
N GLN A 162 -0.67 -1.59 -17.99
CA GLN A 162 -0.16 -2.41 -16.91
C GLN A 162 1.13 -1.80 -16.35
N PRO A 163 1.03 -0.72 -15.57
CA PRO A 163 2.22 -0.03 -15.06
C PRO A 163 2.97 -0.92 -14.06
N ASP A 164 4.28 -1.00 -14.22
CA ASP A 164 5.16 -1.61 -13.23
C ASP A 164 5.23 -0.74 -11.97
N PHE A 165 5.08 -1.37 -10.80
CA PHE A 165 5.23 -0.68 -9.52
C PHE A 165 6.26 -1.36 -8.65
N THR A 166 7.34 -0.63 -8.37
CA THR A 166 8.30 -0.99 -7.34
C THR A 166 8.04 -0.14 -6.10
N GLN A 167 7.84 -0.80 -4.95
CA GLN A 167 7.57 -0.11 -3.69
C GLN A 167 8.69 0.86 -3.34
N PHE A 168 8.31 2.03 -2.81
CA PHE A 168 9.20 2.97 -2.16
C PHE A 168 9.89 2.35 -0.94
N VAL A 169 11.14 2.73 -0.73
CA VAL A 169 11.96 2.34 0.42
C VAL A 169 12.38 3.59 1.22
N PRO A 170 12.70 3.46 2.51
CA PRO A 170 13.26 4.57 3.29
C PRO A 170 14.54 5.08 2.65
N GLY A 171 14.70 6.40 2.63
CA GLY A 171 15.75 7.11 1.90
C GLY A 171 15.25 7.67 0.57
N ARG A 172 15.95 8.67 0.01
CA ARG A 172 15.60 9.25 -1.30
C ARG A 172 16.04 8.35 -2.46
N PHE A 173 17.11 7.59 -2.25
CA PHE A 173 17.72 6.74 -3.26
C PHE A 173 17.49 5.26 -2.91
N GLU A 174 17.41 4.41 -3.92
CA GLU A 174 17.31 2.96 -3.75
C GLU A 174 18.39 2.25 -4.57
N LEU A 175 18.88 1.12 -4.05
CA LEU A 175 19.74 0.20 -4.78
C LEU A 175 18.89 -0.72 -5.68
N LEU A 176 19.33 -0.90 -6.92
CA LEU A 176 18.71 -1.79 -7.90
C LEU A 176 19.45 -3.15 -7.97
N PRO A 177 18.82 -4.19 -8.53
CA PRO A 177 19.44 -5.52 -8.64
C PRO A 177 20.74 -5.57 -9.45
N ASP A 178 20.94 -4.61 -10.36
CA ASP A 178 22.16 -4.46 -11.16
C ASP A 178 23.29 -3.70 -10.42
N GLY A 179 23.08 -3.35 -9.16
CA GLY A 179 24.02 -2.59 -8.33
C GLY A 179 23.97 -1.07 -8.56
N THR A 180 23.13 -0.59 -9.48
CA THR A 180 22.97 0.86 -9.73
C THR A 180 22.04 1.50 -8.69
N VAL A 181 22.12 2.83 -8.57
CA VAL A 181 21.29 3.60 -7.64
C VAL A 181 20.32 4.50 -8.39
N ARG A 182 19.06 4.50 -7.95
CA ARG A 182 17.99 5.28 -8.56
C ARG A 182 17.38 6.27 -7.58
N ASP A 183 17.16 7.51 -8.04
CA ASP A 183 16.37 8.50 -7.30
C ASP A 183 14.88 8.08 -7.30
N GLN A 184 14.31 7.86 -6.11
CA GLN A 184 12.92 7.46 -5.97
C GLN A 184 11.93 8.57 -6.34
N LYS A 185 12.41 9.80 -6.56
CA LYS A 185 11.62 10.90 -7.14
C LYS A 185 10.97 10.54 -8.47
N HIS A 186 11.61 9.70 -9.28
CA HIS A 186 11.03 9.19 -10.54
C HIS A 186 9.72 8.42 -10.34
N LYS A 187 9.49 7.84 -9.16
CA LYS A 187 8.29 7.05 -8.85
C LYS A 187 7.10 7.87 -8.38
N LEU A 188 7.31 9.15 -8.05
CA LEU A 188 6.25 10.00 -7.50
C LEU A 188 5.14 10.30 -8.53
N VAL A 189 5.52 10.37 -9.80
CA VAL A 189 4.60 10.58 -10.92
C VAL A 189 4.25 9.23 -11.53
N VAL A 190 2.97 8.86 -11.45
CA VAL A 190 2.44 7.62 -12.03
C VAL A 190 1.59 7.98 -13.23
N LYS A 191 2.05 7.59 -14.42
CA LYS A 191 1.33 7.74 -15.67
C LYS A 191 0.78 6.37 -16.08
N LEU A 192 -0.51 6.30 -16.40
CA LEU A 192 -1.17 5.05 -16.77
C LEU A 192 -2.32 5.27 -17.75
N LEU A 193 -2.68 4.23 -18.49
CA LEU A 193 -3.95 4.13 -19.21
C LEU A 193 -4.97 3.48 -18.28
N ASP A 194 -6.12 4.14 -18.09
CA ASP A 194 -7.20 3.56 -17.30
C ASP A 194 -7.93 2.44 -18.07
N LYS A 195 -8.88 1.77 -17.40
CA LYS A 195 -9.68 0.67 -17.97
C LYS A 195 -10.44 1.06 -19.25
N ASN A 196 -10.67 2.35 -19.48
CA ASN A 196 -11.37 2.87 -20.65
C ASN A 196 -10.38 3.40 -21.70
N GLY A 197 -9.08 3.14 -21.55
CA GLY A 197 -8.02 3.63 -22.43
C GLY A 197 -7.69 5.11 -22.23
N LYS A 198 -8.20 5.78 -21.20
CA LYS A 198 -7.93 7.21 -20.97
C LYS A 198 -6.62 7.39 -20.20
N LYS A 199 -5.76 8.29 -20.70
CA LYS A 199 -4.53 8.71 -20.03
C LYS A 199 -4.82 9.38 -18.69
N ARG A 200 -4.09 8.96 -17.64
CA ARG A 200 -4.15 9.54 -16.30
C ARG A 200 -2.74 9.79 -15.80
N VAL A 201 -2.54 10.95 -15.17
CA VAL A 201 -1.31 11.28 -14.44
C VAL A 201 -1.66 11.50 -12.97
N PHE A 202 -0.96 10.78 -12.08
CA PHE A 202 -1.05 10.95 -10.63
C PHE A 202 0.28 11.44 -10.08
N ALA A 203 0.30 12.68 -9.58
CA ALA A 203 1.47 13.25 -8.94
C ALA A 203 1.37 13.09 -7.42
N ASN A 204 2.17 12.18 -6.86
CA ASN A 204 2.15 11.89 -5.42
C ASN A 204 3.13 12.81 -4.68
N PRO A 205 2.68 13.56 -3.66
CA PRO A 205 3.49 14.55 -2.98
C PRO A 205 4.73 13.89 -2.33
N PRO A 206 5.91 14.50 -2.46
CA PRO A 206 7.12 13.94 -1.88
C PRO A 206 7.05 13.95 -0.35
N PRO A 207 7.62 12.94 0.34
CA PRO A 207 7.75 12.97 1.79
C PRO A 207 8.52 14.22 2.26
N ARG A 208 8.14 14.77 3.42
CA ARG A 208 8.99 15.77 4.11
C ARG A 208 10.32 15.16 4.52
N ASP A 209 10.27 13.93 5.00
CA ASP A 209 11.41 13.12 5.33
C ASP A 209 11.33 11.79 4.58
N TRP A 210 12.31 11.55 3.71
CA TRP A 210 12.41 10.32 2.93
C TRP A 210 12.77 9.09 3.79
N ALA A 211 13.38 9.28 4.97
CA ALA A 211 13.64 8.19 5.91
C ALA A 211 12.40 7.78 6.71
N SER A 212 11.34 8.60 6.72
CA SER A 212 10.12 8.33 7.48
C SER A 212 9.35 7.11 6.95
N GLN A 213 9.43 6.00 7.69
CA GLN A 213 8.71 4.76 7.36
C GLN A 213 7.19 4.98 7.30
N GLU A 214 6.63 5.92 8.07
CA GLU A 214 5.20 6.25 8.03
C GLU A 214 4.83 6.90 6.70
N ALA A 215 5.60 7.90 6.24
CA ALA A 215 5.38 8.58 4.97
C ALA A 215 5.53 7.61 3.80
N ILE A 216 6.59 6.80 3.80
CA ILE A 216 6.84 5.77 2.77
C ILE A 216 5.72 4.72 2.72
N THR A 217 5.20 4.30 3.88
CA THR A 217 4.06 3.36 3.93
C THR A 217 2.79 3.98 3.37
N ALA A 218 2.51 5.24 3.71
CA ALA A 218 1.37 5.98 3.18
C ALA A 218 1.46 6.18 1.66
N LEU A 219 2.65 6.52 1.16
CA LEU A 219 2.94 6.69 -0.27
C LEU A 219 2.75 5.38 -1.05
N ASN A 220 3.33 4.28 -0.57
CA ASN A 220 3.14 2.96 -1.17
C ASN A 220 1.67 2.54 -1.25
N LYS A 221 0.92 2.70 -0.15
CA LYS A 221 -0.52 2.39 -0.12
C LYS A 221 -1.29 3.22 -1.16
N ARG A 222 -0.96 4.51 -1.26
CA ARG A 222 -1.61 5.44 -2.18
C ARG A 222 -1.37 5.06 -3.64
N THR A 223 -0.11 4.83 -4.03
CA THR A 223 0.25 4.45 -5.40
C THR A 223 -0.40 3.13 -5.81
N VAL A 224 -0.34 2.11 -4.95
CA VAL A 224 -1.04 0.84 -5.18
C VAL A 224 -2.54 1.04 -5.37
N GLN A 225 -3.16 1.92 -4.57
CA GLN A 225 -4.59 2.18 -4.66
C GLN A 225 -4.96 2.95 -5.94
N GLN A 226 -4.12 3.89 -6.40
CA GLN A 226 -4.29 4.59 -7.67
C GLN A 226 -4.26 3.61 -8.84
N ILE A 227 -3.23 2.77 -8.92
CA ILE A 227 -3.09 1.79 -10.00
C ILE A 227 -4.27 0.80 -9.96
N ARG A 228 -4.60 0.24 -8.79
CA ARG A 228 -5.70 -0.74 -8.64
C ARG A 228 -7.07 -0.17 -9.01
N ARG A 229 -7.36 1.10 -8.70
CA ARG A 229 -8.66 1.71 -9.02
C ARG A 229 -8.81 1.97 -10.52
N ASN A 230 -7.73 2.32 -11.19
CA ASN A 230 -7.77 2.78 -12.58
C ASN A 230 -7.40 1.71 -13.60
N THR A 231 -6.68 0.65 -13.22
CA THR A 231 -6.21 -0.41 -14.14
C THR A 231 -6.78 -1.78 -13.75
N SER A 232 -6.51 -2.80 -14.56
CA SER A 232 -6.78 -4.21 -14.24
C SER A 232 -5.65 -4.89 -13.45
N VAL A 233 -4.54 -4.17 -13.19
CA VAL A 233 -3.36 -4.71 -12.51
C VAL A 233 -3.70 -5.19 -11.10
N ARG A 234 -3.24 -6.40 -10.79
CA ARG A 234 -3.36 -7.02 -9.47
C ARG A 234 -1.99 -7.16 -8.85
N PHE A 235 -1.76 -6.44 -7.76
CA PHE A 235 -0.51 -6.52 -6.97
C PHE A 235 -0.39 -7.77 -6.10
N ARG A 236 -1.45 -8.57 -6.03
CA ARG A 236 -1.49 -9.81 -5.27
C ARG A 236 -1.98 -10.90 -6.18
N GLU A 237 -1.30 -12.03 -6.12
CA GLU A 237 -1.77 -13.26 -6.74
C GLU A 237 -3.20 -13.54 -6.26
N VAL A 238 -4.05 -13.96 -7.20
CA VAL A 238 -5.44 -14.31 -6.87
C VAL A 238 -5.40 -15.56 -6.02
N VAL A 239 -5.70 -15.41 -4.73
CA VAL A 239 -5.83 -16.55 -3.82
C VAL A 239 -6.97 -17.41 -4.34
N GLN A 240 -6.63 -18.57 -4.90
CA GLN A 240 -7.64 -19.54 -5.33
C GLN A 240 -8.47 -19.93 -4.11
N ALA A 241 -9.80 -19.91 -4.22
CA ALA A 241 -10.68 -20.29 -3.12
C ALA A 241 -10.49 -21.78 -2.78
N TYR A 242 -10.67 -22.14 -1.50
CA TYR A 242 -10.69 -23.54 -1.08
C TYR A 242 -11.96 -24.22 -1.59
N LEU A 243 -11.80 -25.44 -2.11
CA LEU A 243 -12.89 -26.28 -2.56
C LEU A 243 -13.53 -27.03 -1.39
N GLN A 244 -14.71 -27.60 -1.64
CA GLN A 244 -15.40 -28.42 -0.66
C GLN A 244 -14.52 -29.58 -0.18
N GLU A 245 -13.87 -30.31 -1.09
CA GLU A 245 -12.98 -31.43 -0.77
C GLU A 245 -11.79 -31.00 0.11
N GLU A 246 -11.16 -29.87 -0.22
CA GLU A 246 -10.07 -29.31 0.59
C GLU A 246 -10.56 -28.92 1.99
N ARG A 247 -11.75 -28.35 2.12
CA ARG A 247 -12.31 -27.98 3.43
C ARG A 247 -12.75 -29.19 4.25
N THR A 248 -13.28 -30.22 3.62
CA THR A 248 -13.56 -31.50 4.28
C THR A 248 -12.27 -32.12 4.81
N TRP A 249 -11.19 -32.08 4.03
CA TRP A 249 -9.89 -32.53 4.49
C TRP A 249 -9.35 -31.69 5.65
N ILE A 250 -9.48 -30.35 5.56
CA ILE A 250 -9.10 -29.44 6.65
C ILE A 250 -9.83 -29.85 7.92
N LEU A 251 -11.16 -29.96 7.88
CA LEU A 251 -11.97 -30.35 9.03
C LEU A 251 -11.51 -31.68 9.64
N ALA A 252 -11.26 -32.71 8.81
CA ALA A 252 -10.83 -34.02 9.26
C ALA A 252 -9.46 -34.02 9.96
N ASN A 253 -8.63 -33.00 9.72
CA ASN A 253 -7.28 -32.87 10.28
C ASN A 253 -7.19 -31.78 11.36
N LEU A 254 -8.33 -31.28 11.84
CA LEU A 254 -8.42 -30.36 12.97
C LEU A 254 -9.02 -31.08 14.19
N THR A 255 -8.59 -30.66 15.38
CA THR A 255 -9.19 -31.03 16.67
C THR A 255 -9.53 -29.73 17.39
N ASN A 256 -10.81 -29.50 17.69
CA ASN A 256 -11.30 -28.24 18.27
C ASN A 256 -10.82 -26.99 17.51
N GLY A 257 -10.85 -27.06 16.17
CA GLY A 257 -10.44 -25.95 15.30
C GLY A 257 -8.93 -25.70 15.23
N LYS A 258 -8.09 -26.61 15.74
CA LYS A 258 -6.62 -26.50 15.68
C LYS A 258 -5.97 -27.75 15.09
N PRO A 259 -4.86 -27.64 14.34
CA PRO A 259 -4.16 -28.81 13.83
C PRO A 259 -3.56 -29.67 14.94
N THR A 260 -3.83 -30.98 14.93
CA THR A 260 -3.41 -31.91 15.99
C THR A 260 -1.89 -32.07 16.06
N LYS A 261 -1.20 -32.04 14.92
CA LYS A 261 0.26 -32.23 14.79
C LYS A 261 1.02 -30.91 14.62
N GLY A 262 0.39 -29.79 14.94
CA GLY A 262 0.92 -28.45 14.70
C GLY A 262 0.85 -28.02 13.24
N TRP A 263 1.08 -26.73 13.02
CA TRP A 263 0.84 -26.08 11.72
C TRP A 263 1.78 -26.55 10.61
N LYS A 264 3.06 -26.79 10.90
CA LYS A 264 4.03 -27.21 9.87
C LYS A 264 3.62 -28.55 9.24
N ALA A 265 3.38 -29.56 10.07
CA ALA A 265 2.94 -30.88 9.60
C ALA A 265 1.59 -30.83 8.89
N PHE A 266 0.68 -29.97 9.35
CA PHE A 266 -0.62 -29.76 8.70
C PHE A 266 -0.48 -29.18 7.29
N VAL A 267 0.36 -28.14 7.12
CA VAL A 267 0.63 -27.52 5.81
C VAL A 267 1.28 -28.53 4.86
N ASP A 268 2.28 -29.27 5.33
CA ASP A 268 2.98 -30.27 4.51
C ASP A 268 2.02 -31.39 4.08
N ALA A 269 1.19 -31.89 4.99
CA ALA A 269 0.19 -32.91 4.70
C ALA A 269 -0.89 -32.41 3.73
N PHE A 270 -1.36 -31.16 3.90
CA PHE A 270 -2.32 -30.53 2.98
C PHE A 270 -1.73 -30.42 1.57
N ASN A 271 -0.50 -29.92 1.46
CA ASN A 271 0.15 -29.77 0.16
C ASN A 271 0.45 -31.11 -0.50
N LYS A 272 0.83 -32.13 0.27
CA LYS A 272 0.96 -33.50 -0.24
C LYS A 272 -0.38 -34.05 -0.77
N ALA A 273 -1.49 -33.68 -0.13
CA ALA A 273 -2.82 -34.12 -0.53
C ALA A 273 -3.33 -33.41 -1.79
N PHE A 274 -3.05 -32.12 -1.98
CA PHE A 274 -3.71 -31.31 -3.02
C PHE A 274 -2.79 -30.59 -4.00
N ALA A 275 -1.60 -30.14 -3.60
CA ALA A 275 -0.76 -29.31 -4.46
C ALA A 275 -0.38 -30.05 -5.75
N GLY A 276 -0.52 -29.37 -6.90
CA GLY A 276 -0.27 -29.93 -8.22
C GLY A 276 -1.38 -30.85 -8.77
N LYS A 277 -2.37 -31.24 -7.95
CA LYS A 277 -3.48 -32.09 -8.41
C LYS A 277 -4.57 -31.24 -9.07
N VAL A 278 -5.28 -31.82 -10.02
CA VAL A 278 -6.48 -31.21 -10.63
C VAL A 278 -7.71 -31.83 -9.96
N LEU A 279 -8.55 -30.99 -9.37
CA LEU A 279 -9.79 -31.43 -8.71
C LEU A 279 -11.00 -31.12 -9.59
N VAL A 280 -12.10 -31.87 -9.40
CA VAL A 280 -13.33 -31.68 -10.17
C VAL A 280 -13.86 -30.24 -9.97
N GLY A 281 -14.18 -29.56 -11.07
CA GLY A 281 -14.69 -28.19 -11.04
C GLY A 281 -13.62 -27.11 -10.90
N THR A 282 -12.34 -27.42 -11.13
CA THR A 282 -11.25 -26.43 -11.18
C THR A 282 -10.70 -26.24 -12.59
N ALA A 283 -10.30 -25.01 -12.90
CA ALA A 283 -9.69 -24.64 -14.18
C ALA A 283 -8.18 -24.96 -14.27
N GLY A 284 -7.63 -25.76 -13.34
CA GLY A 284 -6.21 -26.10 -13.34
C GLY A 284 -5.72 -26.78 -12.06
N ALA A 285 -4.42 -27.05 -12.01
CA ALA A 285 -3.77 -27.66 -10.86
C ALA A 285 -3.87 -26.76 -9.61
N ARG A 286 -4.10 -27.38 -8.45
CA ARG A 286 -4.20 -26.66 -7.17
C ARG A 286 -2.82 -26.13 -6.76
N PRO A 287 -2.74 -24.87 -6.31
CA PRO A 287 -1.49 -24.30 -5.84
C PRO A 287 -1.10 -24.89 -4.49
N ALA A 288 0.20 -24.92 -4.21
CA ALA A 288 0.68 -25.12 -2.85
C ALA A 288 0.17 -23.99 -1.94
N ARG A 289 -0.31 -24.35 -0.75
CA ARG A 289 -0.79 -23.42 0.25
C ARG A 289 0.30 -23.13 1.27
N SER A 290 0.44 -21.87 1.62
CA SER A 290 1.31 -21.44 2.69
C SER A 290 0.64 -21.61 4.05
N HIS A 291 1.46 -21.60 5.11
CA HIS A 291 0.99 -21.51 6.49
C HIS A 291 -0.04 -20.40 6.68
N SER A 292 0.26 -19.16 6.26
CA SER A 292 -0.67 -18.03 6.39
C SER A 292 -1.99 -18.23 5.62
N SER A 293 -1.97 -18.93 4.49
CA SER A 293 -3.18 -19.22 3.71
C SER A 293 -4.11 -20.17 4.47
N LEU A 294 -3.58 -21.22 5.07
CA LEU A 294 -4.37 -22.21 5.81
C LEU A 294 -4.82 -21.66 7.17
N THR A 295 -3.95 -20.95 7.88
CA THR A 295 -4.32 -20.28 9.14
C THR A 295 -5.50 -19.33 8.95
N LYS A 296 -5.49 -18.50 7.90
CA LYS A 296 -6.60 -17.58 7.63
C LYS A 296 -7.91 -18.28 7.30
N GLU A 297 -7.87 -19.42 6.62
CA GLU A 297 -9.08 -20.21 6.34
C GLU A 297 -9.66 -20.79 7.64
N VAL A 298 -8.80 -21.35 8.48
CA VAL A 298 -9.20 -21.92 9.78
C VAL A 298 -9.65 -20.83 10.75
N GLU A 299 -9.00 -19.67 10.80
CA GLU A 299 -9.43 -18.55 11.66
C GLU A 299 -10.76 -17.96 11.20
N ARG A 300 -10.95 -17.79 9.88
CA ARG A 300 -12.18 -17.23 9.31
C ARG A 300 -13.41 -18.10 9.62
N PHE A 301 -13.27 -19.42 9.54
CA PHE A 301 -14.39 -20.34 9.68
C PHE A 301 -14.33 -21.22 10.94
N GLY A 302 -13.32 -21.04 11.79
CA GLY A 302 -12.99 -21.94 12.88
C GLY A 302 -14.09 -22.05 13.91
N ALA A 303 -14.44 -20.92 14.53
CA ALA A 303 -15.44 -20.88 15.59
C ALA A 303 -16.84 -21.27 15.11
N GLU A 304 -17.20 -20.86 13.89
CA GLU A 304 -18.56 -21.05 13.37
C GLU A 304 -18.79 -22.43 12.75
N PHE A 305 -17.77 -23.01 12.11
CA PHE A 305 -17.89 -24.24 11.34
C PHE A 305 -16.98 -25.35 11.86
N TYR A 306 -15.65 -25.16 11.79
CA TYR A 306 -14.72 -26.27 12.03
C TYR A 306 -14.74 -26.80 13.47
N VAL A 307 -14.88 -25.93 14.47
CA VAL A 307 -15.04 -26.32 15.88
C VAL A 307 -16.32 -27.13 16.10
N LYS A 308 -17.35 -26.89 15.28
CA LYS A 308 -18.65 -27.58 15.35
C LYS A 308 -18.72 -28.84 14.47
N GLY A 309 -17.62 -29.23 13.82
CA GLY A 309 -17.64 -30.37 12.90
C GLY A 309 -18.30 -30.08 11.55
N LEU A 310 -18.45 -28.81 11.17
CA LEU A 310 -19.13 -28.40 9.94
C LEU A 310 -18.14 -27.93 8.87
N VAL A 311 -18.49 -28.13 7.60
CA VAL A 311 -17.70 -27.66 6.46
C VAL A 311 -18.32 -26.37 5.90
N PRO A 312 -17.56 -25.26 5.79
CA PRO A 312 -18.05 -24.02 5.21
C PRO A 312 -18.46 -24.19 3.75
N VAL A 313 -19.73 -23.93 3.45
CA VAL A 313 -20.24 -23.82 2.08
C VAL A 313 -20.17 -22.35 1.67
N LEU A 314 -19.43 -22.04 0.61
CA LEU A 314 -19.47 -20.69 0.05
C LEU A 314 -20.87 -20.47 -0.52
N ALA A 315 -21.53 -19.39 -0.10
CA ALA A 315 -22.76 -18.95 -0.74
C ALA A 315 -22.51 -18.88 -2.25
N LYS A 316 -23.24 -19.69 -3.03
CA LYS A 316 -23.23 -19.55 -4.48
C LYS A 316 -23.62 -18.11 -4.74
N LYS A 317 -22.74 -17.35 -5.40
CA LYS A 317 -23.18 -16.11 -6.04
C LYS A 317 -24.20 -16.57 -7.07
N GLU A 318 -25.48 -16.46 -6.73
CA GLU A 318 -26.51 -16.50 -7.74
C GLU A 318 -26.11 -15.42 -8.74
N ALA A 319 -25.80 -15.85 -9.96
CA ALA A 319 -25.63 -14.93 -11.07
C ALA A 319 -26.92 -14.14 -11.11
N LYS A 320 -26.84 -12.87 -10.72
CA LYS A 320 -27.93 -11.93 -10.83
C LYS A 320 -28.25 -11.93 -12.33
N LYS A 321 -29.30 -12.67 -12.72
CA LYS A 321 -29.86 -12.60 -14.06
C LYS A 321 -30.33 -11.15 -14.19
N GLU A 322 -29.57 -10.36 -14.95
CA GLU A 322 -30.10 -9.14 -15.55
C GLU A 322 -31.06 -9.50 -16.69
#